data_AF-A0A8I1FWS3-F1
#
_entry.id   AF-A0A8I1FWS3-F1
#
_cell.length_a   1.000
_cell.length_b   1.000
_cell.length_c   1.000
_cell.angle_alpha   90.00
_cell.angle_beta   90.00
_cell.angle_gamma   90.00
#
_symmetry.space_group_name_H-M   'P 1'
#
loop_
_entity.id
_entity.type
_entity.pdbx_description
1 polymer ?
#
loop_
_entity_poly.entity_id
_entity_poly.type
_entity_poly.pdbx_seq_one_letter_code
_entity_poly.pdbx_strand_id
1 'polypeptide(L)' 'MQIKVLWGFEGDPEKLKIENGRVLAGTVLDIDDELAHALIGKGLAEQAKPGSNKAAKPTETK' A
#
# COMPACT_ATOMS: atom_id res chain seq x y z
N MET A 1 5.12 8.90 -4.30
CA MET A 1 4.40 7.90 -5.10
C MET A 1 3.03 7.53 -4.54
N GLN A 2 2.04 7.35 -5.43
CA GLN A 2 0.72 6.82 -5.05
C GLN A 2 0.74 5.28 -5.05
N ILE A 3 0.31 4.68 -3.94
CA ILE A 3 0.19 3.23 -3.79
C ILE A 3 -1.21 2.85 -3.32
N LYS A 4 -1.68 1.67 -3.73
CA LYS A 4 -2.87 1.04 -3.20
C LYS A 4 -2.45 -0.07 -2.25
N VAL A 5 -2.86 0.05 -0.99
CA VAL A 5 -2.59 -0.95 0.02
C VAL A 5 -3.45 -2.18 -0.26
N LEU A 6 -2.83 -3.36 -0.22
CA LEU A 6 -3.50 -4.64 -0.46
C LEU A 6 -3.95 -5.30 0.83
N TRP A 7 -3.19 -5.10 1.89
CA TRP A 7 -3.40 -5.69 3.21
C TRP A 7 -3.35 -4.61 4.27
N GLY A 8 -4.24 -4.66 5.26
CA GLY A 8 -4.17 -3.70 6.37
C GLY A 8 -2.87 -3.88 7.14
N PHE A 9 -2.17 -2.78 7.41
CA PHE A 9 -0.93 -2.78 8.18
C PHE A 9 -0.84 -1.55 9.08
N GLU A 10 0.04 -1.62 10.07
CA GLU A 10 0.36 -0.50 10.96
C GLU A 10 1.79 -0.06 10.68
N GLY A 11 2.02 1.25 10.61
CA GLY A 11 3.32 1.86 10.39
C GLY A 11 3.37 3.30 10.87
N ASP A 12 4.46 4.00 10.56
CA ASP A 12 4.70 5.36 11.04
C ASP A 12 3.61 6.34 10.52
N PRO A 13 2.78 6.94 11.39
CA PRO A 13 1.71 7.86 10.98
C PRO A 13 2.22 9.07 10.20
N GLU A 14 3.38 9.61 10.59
CA GLU A 14 4.01 10.75 9.92
C GLU A 14 4.43 10.43 8.49
N LYS A 15 4.98 9.23 8.25
CA LYS A 15 5.43 8.81 6.91
C LYS A 15 4.28 8.36 6.03
N LEU A 16 3.25 7.78 6.64
CA LEU A 16 2.05 7.31 5.96
C LEU A 16 1.00 8.41 5.76
N LYS A 17 1.22 9.60 6.35
CA LYS A 17 0.31 10.75 6.35
C LYS A 17 -1.10 10.37 6.83
N ILE A 18 -1.18 9.54 7.87
CA ILE A 18 -2.43 9.12 8.49
C ILE A 18 -2.38 9.34 10.00
N GLU A 19 -3.50 9.68 10.63
CA GLU A 19 -3.53 10.02 12.05
C GLU A 19 -3.11 8.86 12.97
N ASN A 20 -3.49 7.64 12.62
CA ASN A 20 -3.47 6.51 13.58
C ASN A 20 -2.35 5.50 13.29
N GLY A 21 -1.53 5.72 12.26
CA GLY A 21 -0.52 4.75 11.78
C GLY A 21 -1.10 3.47 11.19
N ARG A 22 -2.41 3.22 11.34
CA ARG A 22 -3.13 2.09 10.75
C ARG A 22 -3.68 2.41 9.37
N VAL A 23 -3.24 1.63 8.38
CA VAL A 23 -3.76 1.65 7.01
C VAL A 23 -4.64 0.44 6.78
N LEU A 24 -5.78 0.63 6.11
CA LEU A 24 -6.67 -0.46 5.75
C LEU A 24 -6.35 -0.99 4.35
N ALA A 25 -6.70 -2.26 4.11
CA ALA A 25 -6.67 -2.82 2.77
C ALA A 25 -7.57 -2.02 1.82
N GLY A 26 -7.08 -1.76 0.61
CA GLY A 26 -7.75 -0.96 -0.41
C GLY A 26 -7.52 0.55 -0.29
N THR A 27 -6.91 1.04 0.79
CA THR A 27 -6.59 2.47 0.95
C THR A 27 -5.53 2.88 -0.06
N VAL A 28 -5.78 4.00 -0.74
CA VAL A 28 -4.79 4.63 -1.62
C VAL A 28 -4.06 5.69 -0.82
N LEU A 29 -2.74 5.57 -0.72
CA LEU A 29 -1.87 6.49 0.00
C LEU A 29 -0.90 7.17 -0.97
N ASP A 30 -0.62 8.45 -0.71
CA ASP A 30 0.41 9.22 -1.42
C ASP A 30 1.57 9.53 -0.49
N ILE A 31 2.58 8.67 -0.54
CA ILE A 31 3.74 8.62 0.36
C ILE A 31 5.04 8.71 -0.44
N ASP A 32 6.18 8.90 0.22
CA ASP A 32 7.48 8.93 -0.45
C ASP A 32 7.80 7.61 -1.19
N ASP A 33 8.52 7.74 -2.30
CA ASP A 33 8.87 6.64 -3.21
C ASP A 33 9.67 5.53 -2.52
N GLU A 34 10.54 5.87 -1.55
CA GLU A 34 11.29 4.90 -0.77
C GLU A 34 10.37 4.00 0.08
N LEU A 35 9.40 4.60 0.79
CA LEU A 35 8.44 3.86 1.59
C LEU A 35 7.46 3.08 0.71
N ALA A 36 7.03 3.67 -0.40
CA ALA A 36 6.19 3.01 -1.39
C ALA A 36 6.87 1.74 -1.93
N HIS A 37 8.13 1.80 -2.34
CA HIS A 37 8.89 0.63 -2.78
C HIS A 37 9.11 -0.39 -1.67
N ALA A 38 9.33 0.04 -0.41
CA ALA A 38 9.43 -0.89 0.71
C ALA A 38 8.12 -1.66 0.94
N LEU A 39 6.97 -0.98 0.85
CA LEU A 39 5.65 -1.61 1.01
C LEU A 39 5.31 -2.52 -0.17
N ILE A 40 5.65 -2.10 -1.39
CA ILE A 40 5.49 -2.92 -2.60
C ILE A 40 6.39 -4.16 -2.56
N GLY A 41 7.67 -3.99 -2.20
CA GLY A 41 8.63 -5.08 -2.09
C GLY A 41 8.28 -6.10 -0.99
N LYS A 42 7.53 -5.68 0.03
CA LYS A 42 6.94 -6.56 1.05
C LYS A 42 5.62 -7.22 0.62
N GLY A 43 5.06 -6.84 -0.54
CA GLY A 43 3.75 -7.32 -1.00
C GLY A 43 2.57 -6.75 -0.21
N LEU A 44 2.76 -5.68 0.56
CA LEU A 44 1.70 -5.02 1.35
C LEU A 44 0.92 -4.00 0.53
N ALA A 45 1.51 -3.48 -0.55
CA ALA A 45 0.89 -2.52 -1.43
C ALA A 45 1.27 -2.74 -2.90
N GLU A 46 0.56 -2.09 -3.81
CA GLU A 46 0.86 -2.03 -5.24
C GLU A 46 0.92 -0.57 -5.71
N GLN A 47 1.64 -0.29 -6.79
CA GLN A 47 1.68 1.05 -7.37
C GLN A 47 0.29 1.42 -7.92
N ALA A 48 -0.31 2.50 -7.39
CA ALA A 48 -1.58 3.01 -7.86
C ALA A 48 -1.34 3.85 -9.12
N LYS A 49 -1.49 3.24 -10.29
CA LYS A 49 -1.45 3.98 -11.57
C LYS A 49 -2.82 4.62 -11.84
N PRO A 50 -2.87 5.89 -12.30
CA PRO A 50 -4.11 6.45 -12.82
C PRO A 50 -4.46 5.70 -14.11
N GLY A 51 -5.49 4.85 -14.05
CA GLY A 51 -6.04 4.18 -15.22
C GLY A 51 -5.35 2.86 -15.57
N SER A 52 -5.44 1.85 -14.71
CA SER A 52 -5.89 0.52 -15.14
C SER A 52 -5.90 -0.40 -13.94
N ASN A 53 -7.13 -0.75 -13.58
CA ASN A 53 -7.52 -1.81 -12.66
C ASN A 53 -6.94 -3.16 -13.16
N LYS A 54 -5.64 -3.41 -12.99
CA LYS A 54 -5.07 -4.74 -13.20
C LYS A 54 -4.70 -5.31 -11.84
N ALA A 55 -5.72 -5.92 -11.27
CA ALA A 55 -5.71 -6.78 -10.10
C ALA A 55 -4.39 -7.51 -9.88
N ALA A 56 -3.76 -7.28 -8.72
CA ALA A 56 -3.09 -8.35 -8.03
C ALA A 56 -4.19 -9.26 -7.43
N LYS A 57 -4.58 -10.32 -8.15
CA LYS A 57 -5.39 -11.39 -7.57
C LYS A 57 -4.49 -12.34 -6.75
N PRO A 58 -5.02 -12.91 -5.64
CA PRO A 58 -4.28 -13.43 -4.49
C PRO A 58 -4.14 -14.97 -4.52
N THR A 59 -3.68 -15.56 -3.40
CA THR A 59 -3.42 -17.00 -3.05
C THR A 59 -1.98 -17.46 -3.35
N GLU A 60 -1.24 -18.00 -2.37
CA GLU A 60 -1.49 -19.34 -1.81
C GLU A 60 -1.48 -19.42 -0.27
N THR A 61 -2.55 -20.01 0.24
CA THR A 61 -2.57 -20.78 1.49
C THR A 61 -2.37 -22.24 1.10
N LYS A 62 -1.30 -22.89 1.56
CA LYS A 62 -1.28 -24.31 1.91
C LYS A 62 -0.03 -24.64 2.72
#